data_AF-A0A934HK30-F1
#
_entry.id   AF-A0A934HK30-F1
#
_cell.length_a   1.000
_cell.length_b   1.000
_cell.length_c   1.000
_cell.angle_alpha   90.00
_cell.angle_beta   90.00
_cell.angle_gamma   90.00
#
_symmetry.space_group_name_H-M   'P 1'
#
loop_
_entity.id
_entity.type
_entity.pdbx_description
1 polymer ?
#
loop_
_entity_poly.entity_id
_entity_poly.type
_entity_poly.pdbx_seq_one_letter_code
_entity_poly.pdbx_strand_id
1 'polypeptide(L)'
;MSLKSGGIVILDYGSQTTQLIARRVRELGVFAALVPFNATREQAHEAAPDYRGIILSGSPFSVYEPGAPTLSPWILDSGLPVLGICYGMHLLTQR
;
A
#
# COMPACT_ATOMS: atom_id res chain seq x y z
N MET A 1 -23.12 0.93 10.75
CA MET A 1 -22.24 1.27 9.61
C MET A 1 -20.81 1.02 10.08
N SER A 2 -20.14 -0.02 9.57
CA SER A 2 -18.77 -0.33 9.99
C SER A 2 -17.84 0.76 9.44
N LEU A 3 -17.14 1.49 10.30
CA LEU A 3 -16.18 2.53 9.90
C LEU A 3 -15.05 2.00 9.00
N LYS A 4 -14.91 0.68 8.85
CA LYS A 4 -13.88 0.03 8.04
C LYS A 4 -14.32 -0.33 6.61
N SER A 5 -15.61 -0.25 6.27
CA SER A 5 -16.06 -0.65 4.92
C SER A 5 -15.60 0.35 3.87
N GLY A 6 -14.89 -0.10 2.84
CA GLY A 6 -14.53 0.75 1.70
C GLY A 6 -13.18 1.48 1.80
N GLY A 7 -12.30 1.09 2.72
CA GLY A 7 -11.05 1.80 3.02
C GLY A 7 -9.91 1.58 2.02
N ILE A 8 -8.72 2.07 2.38
CA ILE A 8 -7.47 1.97 1.62
C ILE A 8 -6.45 1.19 2.43
N VAL A 9 -5.73 0.27 1.77
CA VAL A 9 -4.54 -0.38 2.34
C VAL A 9 -3.30 0.32 1.79
N ILE A 10 -2.39 0.70 2.69
CA ILE A 10 -1.12 1.35 2.37
C ILE A 10 0.01 0.38 2.71
N LEU A 11 0.77 -0.03 1.70
CA LEU A 11 1.94 -0.90 1.82
C LEU A 11 3.14 0.00 2.12
N ASP A 12 3.73 -0.20 3.29
CA ASP A 12 4.88 0.56 3.76
C ASP A 12 6.20 -0.09 3.35
N TYR A 13 6.88 0.59 2.43
CA TYR A 13 8.21 0.28 1.92
C TYR A 13 9.33 1.00 2.69
N GLY A 14 9.02 1.60 3.85
CA GLY A 14 9.99 2.24 4.75
C GLY A 14 10.19 3.74 4.52
N SER A 15 9.29 4.41 3.80
CA SER A 15 9.38 5.87 3.63
C SER A 15 9.06 6.61 4.92
N GLN A 16 9.79 7.70 5.18
CA GLN A 16 9.48 8.65 6.25
C GLN A 16 8.08 9.29 6.08
N THR A 17 7.55 9.30 4.86
CA THR A 17 6.26 9.91 4.53
C THR A 17 5.07 8.95 4.60
N THR A 18 5.26 7.65 4.85
CA THR A 18 4.17 6.66 4.81
C THR A 18 3.04 7.01 5.80
N GLN A 19 3.39 7.49 7.00
CA GLN A 19 2.41 7.96 8.00
C GLN A 19 1.65 9.22 7.55
N LEU A 20 2.30 10.11 6.78
CA LEU A 20 1.64 11.29 6.22
C LEU A 20 0.62 10.92 5.15
N ILE A 21 0.92 9.92 4.32
CA ILE A 21 -0.05 9.40 3.34
C ILE A 21 -1.30 8.88 4.06
N ALA A 22 -1.12 8.04 5.09
CA ALA A 22 -2.24 7.52 5.88
C ALA A 22 -3.04 8.63 6.55
N ARG A 23 -2.37 9.64 7.10
CA ARG A 23 -3.03 10.82 7.69
C ARG A 23 -3.87 11.56 6.64
N ARG A 24 -3.35 11.80 5.44
CA ARG A 24 -4.07 12.50 4.37
C ARG A 24 -5.29 11.74 3.91
N VAL A 25 -5.20 10.41 3.75
CA VAL A 25 -6.37 9.58 3.41
C VAL A 25 -7.44 9.65 4.50
N ARG A 26 -7.03 9.61 5.78
CA ARG A 26 -7.96 9.75 6.92
C ARG A 26 -8.59 11.13 7.02
N GLU A 27 -7.84 12.19 6.71
CA GLU A 27 -8.35 13.58 6.64
C GLU A 27 -9.42 13.74 5.54
N LEU A 28 -9.41 12.90 4.50
CA LEU A 28 -10.48 12.81 3.49
C LEU A 28 -11.69 11.99 3.94
N GLY A 29 -11.72 11.52 5.19
CA GLY A 29 -12.81 10.72 5.75
C GLY A 29 -12.79 9.24 5.35
N VAL A 30 -11.67 8.75 4.78
CA VAL A 30 -11.54 7.36 4.34
C VAL A 30 -10.68 6.58 5.33
N PHE A 31 -11.13 5.38 5.72
CA PHE A 31 -10.33 4.49 6.54
C PHE A 31 -9.04 4.10 5.81
N ALA A 32 -7.90 4.20 6.49
CA ALA A 32 -6.60 3.81 5.95
C ALA A 32 -5.87 2.89 6.93
N ALA A 33 -5.51 1.69 6.47
CA ALA A 33 -4.65 0.77 7.18
C ALA A 33 -3.22 0.84 6.62
N LEU A 34 -2.24 0.79 7.51
CA LEU A 34 -0.83 0.67 7.18
C LEU A 34 -0.41 -0.77 7.45
N VAL A 35 0.19 -1.40 6.45
CA VAL A 35 0.74 -2.77 6.57
C VAL A 35 2.15 -2.81 5.96
N PRO A 36 3.03 -3.71 6.41
CA PRO A 36 4.35 -3.89 5.80
C PRO A 36 4.25 -4.24 4.30
N PHE A 37 5.24 -3.87 3.49
CA PHE A 37 5.22 -4.15 2.05
C PHE A 37 5.08 -5.63 1.66
N ASN A 38 5.53 -6.53 2.54
CA ASN A 38 5.49 -7.98 2.35
C ASN A 38 4.23 -8.62 2.96
N ALA A 39 3.24 -7.81 3.37
CA ALA A 39 1.99 -8.32 3.91
C ALA A 39 1.27 -9.20 2.88
N THR A 40 0.69 -10.31 3.36
CA THR A 40 -0.17 -11.16 2.54
C THR A 40 -1.52 -10.50 2.31
N ARG A 41 -2.28 -11.03 1.34
CA ARG A 41 -3.64 -10.55 1.06
C ARG A 41 -4.54 -10.66 2.29
N GLU A 42 -4.37 -11.72 3.08
CA GLU A 42 -5.12 -12.00 4.30
C GLU A 42 -4.80 -10.96 5.37
N GLN A 43 -3.52 -10.65 5.59
CA GLN A 43 -3.10 -9.61 6.53
C GLN A 43 -3.62 -8.22 6.14
N ALA A 44 -3.60 -7.90 4.84
CA ALA A 44 -4.19 -6.67 4.32
C ALA A 44 -5.70 -6.61 4.57
N HIS A 45 -6.40 -7.73 4.37
CA HIS A 45 -7.84 -7.84 4.60
C HIS A 45 -8.21 -7.75 6.10
N GLU A 46 -7.42 -8.37 6.98
CA GLU A 46 -7.61 -8.24 8.44
C GLU A 46 -7.43 -6.79 8.91
N ALA A 47 -6.45 -6.09 8.35
CA ALA A 47 -6.17 -4.70 8.68
C ALA A 47 -7.28 -3.75 8.18
N ALA A 48 -7.77 -3.97 6.96
CA ALA A 48 -8.86 -3.21 6.34
C ALA A 48 -9.84 -4.14 5.60
N PRO A 49 -10.90 -4.63 6.28
CA PRO A 49 -11.92 -5.43 5.61
C PRO A 49 -12.57 -4.65 4.45
N ASP A 50 -12.79 -5.31 3.32
CA ASP A 50 -13.43 -4.71 2.14
C ASP A 50 -12.74 -3.43 1.61
N TYR A 51 -11.41 -3.34 1.71
CA TYR A 51 -10.66 -2.24 1.11
C TYR A 51 -10.90 -2.14 -0.40
N ARG A 52 -10.92 -0.91 -0.92
CA ARG A 52 -11.31 -0.60 -2.31
C ARG A 52 -10.19 0.00 -3.13
N GLY A 53 -9.02 0.18 -2.53
CA GLY A 53 -7.83 0.66 -3.21
C GLY A 53 -6.57 0.37 -2.41
N ILE A 54 -5.45 0.36 -3.12
CA ILE A 54 -4.12 0.06 -2.58
C ILE A 54 -3.18 1.23 -2.88
N ILE A 55 -2.39 1.65 -1.90
CA ILE A 55 -1.31 2.62 -2.09
C ILE A 55 0.02 1.94 -1.78
N LEU A 56 0.97 2.06 -2.70
CA LEU A 56 2.36 1.63 -2.50
C LEU A 56 3.20 2.86 -2.13
N SER A 57 3.74 2.87 -0.90
CA SER A 57 4.52 4.02 -0.44
C SER A 57 5.85 4.17 -1.19
N GLY A 58 6.51 5.30 -0.95
CA GLY A 58 7.93 5.44 -1.29
C GLY A 58 8.81 4.56 -0.41
N SER A 59 10.11 4.58 -0.70
CA SER A 59 11.17 3.95 0.08
C SER A 59 12.43 4.81 -0.02
N PRO A 60 13.31 4.81 0.99
CA PRO A 60 14.67 5.35 0.86
C PRO A 60 15.58 4.45 0.02
N PHE A 61 15.21 3.19 -0.22
CA PHE A 61 16.03 2.21 -0.91
C PHE A 61 15.99 2.38 -2.44
N SER A 62 17.06 1.94 -3.10
CA SER A 62 17.09 1.80 -4.56
C SER A 62 16.42 0.50 -4.97
N VAL A 63 15.52 0.56 -5.95
CA VAL A 63 14.83 -0.63 -6.51
C VAL A 63 15.78 -1.66 -7.13
N TYR A 64 17.02 -1.26 -7.44
CA TYR A 64 18.01 -2.10 -8.14
C TYR A 64 18.93 -2.86 -7.19
N GLU A 65 18.83 -2.64 -5.87
CA GLU A 65 19.67 -3.34 -4.91
C GLU A 65 19.27 -4.82 -4.76
N PRO A 66 20.24 -5.74 -4.61
CA PRO A 66 19.93 -7.13 -4.31
C PRO A 66 19.12 -7.24 -3.01
N GLY A 67 17.94 -7.87 -3.08
CA GLY A 67 17.03 -8.00 -1.95
C GLY A 67 16.15 -6.77 -1.70
N ALA A 68 16.13 -5.79 -2.61
CA ALA A 68 15.24 -4.65 -2.52
C ALA A 68 13.77 -5.10 -2.41
N PRO A 69 12.93 -4.41 -1.61
CA PRO A 69 11.52 -4.71 -1.49
C PRO A 69 10.81 -4.77 -2.85
N THR A 70 10.10 -5.87 -3.12
CA THR A 70 9.40 -6.06 -4.41
C THR A 70 7.89 -5.90 -4.27
N LEU A 71 7.18 -5.99 -5.40
CA LEU A 71 5.73 -5.97 -5.45
C LEU A 71 5.18 -7.40 -5.25
N SER A 72 4.30 -7.57 -4.26
CA SER A 72 3.60 -8.84 -4.07
C SER A 72 2.57 -9.08 -5.20
N PRO A 73 2.52 -10.28 -5.83
CA PRO A 73 1.64 -10.55 -6.97
C PRO A 73 0.15 -10.29 -6.71
N TRP A 74 -0.31 -10.59 -5.50
CA TRP A 74 -1.71 -10.44 -5.09
C TRP A 74 -2.23 -9.00 -5.27
N ILE A 75 -1.34 -8.00 -5.20
CA ILE A 75 -1.70 -6.59 -5.33
C ILE A 75 -2.28 -6.33 -6.73
N LEU A 76 -1.67 -6.89 -7.77
CA LEU A 76 -2.13 -6.73 -9.15
C LEU A 76 -3.30 -7.67 -9.46
N ASP A 77 -3.23 -8.91 -8.96
CA ASP A 77 -4.29 -9.90 -9.12
C ASP A 77 -5.60 -9.50 -8.40
N SER A 78 -5.54 -8.53 -7.48
CA SER A 78 -6.71 -8.03 -6.75
C SER A 78 -7.75 -7.37 -7.66
N GLY A 79 -7.34 -6.84 -8.82
CA GLY A 79 -8.19 -6.05 -9.72
C GLY A 79 -8.62 -4.70 -9.14
N LEU A 80 -8.06 -4.28 -8.01
CA LEU A 80 -8.36 -3.00 -7.36
C LEU A 80 -7.49 -1.87 -7.92
N PRO A 81 -7.95 -0.61 -7.84
CA PRO A 81 -7.12 0.54 -8.14
C PRO A 81 -5.85 0.58 -7.27
N VAL A 82 -4.69 0.75 -7.91
CA VAL A 82 -3.38 0.85 -7.25
C VAL A 82 -2.73 2.19 -7.55
N LEU A 83 -2.32 2.92 -6.52
CA LEU A 83 -1.52 4.14 -6.62
C LEU A 83 -0.10 3.89 -6.12
N GLY A 84 0.89 4.00 -7.01
CA GLY A 84 2.30 3.95 -6.64
C GLY A 84 2.87 5.34 -6.41
N ILE A 85 3.61 5.54 -5.31
CA ILE A 85 4.30 6.80 -5.01
C ILE A 85 5.81 6.57 -4.99
N CYS A 86 6.55 7.26 -5.86
CA CYS A 86 8.01 7.16 -5.97
C CYS A 86 8.47 5.70 -6.15
N TYR A 87 9.04 5.07 -5.12
CA TYR A 87 9.43 3.66 -5.14
C TYR A 87 8.28 2.73 -5.57
N GLY A 88 7.08 2.92 -5.01
CA GLY A 88 5.90 2.16 -5.40
C GLY A 88 5.51 2.36 -6.87
N MET A 89 5.76 3.55 -7.45
CA MET A 89 5.57 3.79 -8.88
C MET A 89 6.60 3.02 -9.71
N HIS A 90 7.88 3.03 -9.31
CA HIS A 90 8.92 2.25 -10.00
C HIS A 90 8.58 0.75 -10.00
N LEU A 91 8.10 0.20 -8.88
CA LEU A 91 7.68 -1.20 -8.80
C LEU A 91 6.57 -1.57 -9.80
N LEU A 92 5.65 -0.64 -10.10
CA LEU A 92 4.61 -0.87 -11.11
C LEU A 92 5.15 -0.85 -12.55
N THR A 93 6.32 -0.26 -12.78
CA THR A 93 6.96 -0.14 -14.10
C THR A 93 7.98 -1.24 -14.39
N GLN A 94 8.60 -1.80 -13.35
CA GLN A 94 9.50 -2.94 -13.48
C GLN A 94 8.68 -4.21 -13.71
N ARG A 95 8.44 -4.50 -14.99
CA ARG A 95 7.81 -5.73 -15.48
C ARG A 95 8.86 -6.67 -16.05
#